data_AF-A0A089M760-F1
#
_entry.id   AF-A0A089M760-F1
#
_cell.length_a   1.000
_cell.length_b   1.000
_cell.length_c   1.000
_cell.angle_alpha   90.00
_cell.angle_beta   90.00
_cell.angle_gamma   90.00
#
_symmetry.space_group_name_H-M   'P 1'
#
loop_
_entity.id
_entity.type
_entity.pdbx_description
1 polymer ?
#
loop_
_entity_poly.entity_id
_entity_poly.type
_entity_poly.pdbx_seq_one_letter_code
_entity_poly.pdbx_strand_id
1 'polypeptide(L)'
;MTVSLLTPLPRTPVYAQMKQEQCLLHEDWILYNGKTDVVFHPRGMTSAQLYEGYLDFRRRFYSLPSFIRRMRVSRTHPVYNFVMNLGLCLAIKQS
;
A
#
# COMPACT_ATOMS: atom_id res chain seq x y z
N MET A 1 9.89 0.24 5.07
CA MET A 1 9.24 0.65 3.80
C MET A 1 7.75 0.41 3.95
N THR A 2 6.94 1.47 3.92
CA THR A 2 5.48 1.44 3.99
C THR A 2 4.91 1.71 2.60
N VAL A 3 3.82 1.02 2.23
CA VAL A 3 3.11 1.26 0.97
C VAL A 3 1.67 1.68 1.30
N SER A 4 1.18 2.70 0.60
CA SER A 4 -0.18 3.24 0.73
C SER A 4 -0.87 3.25 -0.62
N LEU A 5 -2.20 3.18 -0.61
CA LEU A 5 -3.02 3.46 -1.79
C LEU A 5 -2.87 4.94 -2.18
N LEU A 6 -3.04 5.24 -3.47
CA LEU A 6 -3.09 6.62 -3.95
C LEU A 6 -4.29 7.31 -3.30
N THR A 7 -4.04 8.40 -2.59
CA THR A 7 -5.08 9.23 -1.96
C THR A 7 -4.95 10.65 -2.50
N PRO A 8 -5.88 11.08 -3.38
CA PRO A 8 -5.83 12.41 -3.97
C PRO A 8 -6.21 13.46 -2.92
N LEU A 9 -5.23 14.02 -2.21
CA LEU A 9 -5.52 15.01 -1.17
C LEU A 9 -6.04 16.33 -1.76
N PRO A 10 -6.96 17.03 -1.08
CA PRO A 10 -7.45 18.32 -1.56
C PRO A 10 -6.30 19.32 -1.73
N ARG A 11 -6.44 20.21 -2.72
CA ARG A 11 -5.41 21.18 -3.16
C ARG A 11 -4.15 20.55 -3.78
N THR A 12 -4.15 19.26 -4.08
CA THR A 12 -3.09 18.65 -4.90
C THR A 12 -3.46 18.69 -6.38
N PRO A 13 -2.48 18.76 -7.29
CA PRO A 13 -2.73 18.66 -8.73
C PRO A 13 -3.45 17.36 -9.11
N VAL A 14 -3.12 16.24 -8.44
CA VAL A 14 -3.77 14.95 -8.70
C VAL A 14 -5.26 14.97 -8.33
N TYR A 15 -5.64 15.64 -7.25
CA TYR A 15 -7.06 15.83 -6.91
C TYR A 15 -7.80 16.66 -7.95
N ALA A 16 -7.19 17.77 -8.40
CA ALA A 16 -7.79 18.62 -9.44
C ALA A 16 -8.00 17.85 -10.75
N GLN A 17 -6.99 17.09 -11.18
CA GLN A 17 -7.06 16.25 -12.37
C GLN A 17 -8.15 15.17 -12.22
N MET A 18 -8.17 14.43 -11.11
CA MET A 18 -9.16 13.37 -10.88
C MET A 18 -10.59 13.92 -10.79
N LYS A 19 -10.76 15.12 -10.24
CA LYS A 19 -12.05 15.82 -10.22
C LYS A 19 -12.50 16.24 -11.63
N GLN A 20 -11.58 16.74 -12.46
CA GLN A 20 -11.86 17.06 -13.86
C GLN A 20 -12.21 15.82 -14.69
N GLU A 21 -11.55 14.70 -14.43
CA GLU A 21 -11.81 13.40 -15.07
C GLU A 21 -13.08 12.70 -14.54
N GLN A 22 -13.78 13.30 -13.58
CA GLN A 22 -14.97 12.76 -12.91
C GLN A 22 -14.76 11.33 -12.37
N CYS A 23 -13.53 11.02 -11.95
CA CYS A 23 -13.17 9.69 -11.48
C CYS A 23 -13.12 9.59 -9.95
N LEU A 24 -13.40 10.65 -9.21
CA LEU A 24 -13.54 10.59 -7.74
C LEU A 24 -14.87 9.92 -7.36
N LEU A 25 -14.81 8.93 -6.47
CA LEU A 25 -15.99 8.18 -5.99
C LEU A 25 -16.65 8.87 -4.79
N HIS A 26 -15.84 9.43 -3.90
CA HIS A 26 -16.30 10.09 -2.68
C HIS A 26 -15.48 11.36 -2.43
N GLU A 27 -16.14 12.44 -1.99
CA GLU A 27 -15.47 13.65 -1.50
C GLU A 27 -15.42 13.68 0.05
N ASP A 28 -15.91 12.63 0.71
CA ASP A 28 -15.90 12.50 2.17
C ASP A 28 -14.49 12.26 2.70
N TRP A 29 -13.95 13.26 3.40
CA TRP A 29 -12.57 13.26 3.92
C TRP A 29 -12.24 12.11 4.87
N ILE A 30 -13.25 11.55 5.54
CA ILE A 30 -13.08 10.41 6.45
C ILE A 30 -12.53 9.18 5.71
N LEU A 31 -12.81 9.06 4.41
CA LEU A 31 -12.37 7.94 3.57
C LEU A 31 -10.93 8.13 3.02
N TYR A 32 -10.30 9.29 3.24
CA TYR A 32 -8.98 9.61 2.68
C TYR A 32 -7.84 9.12 3.58
N ASN A 33 -7.85 7.83 3.95
CA ASN A 33 -6.88 7.23 4.88
C ASN A 33 -5.69 6.53 4.21
N GLY A 34 -5.74 6.32 2.89
CA GLY A 34 -4.66 5.71 2.10
C GLY A 34 -4.34 4.25 2.42
N LYS A 35 -5.22 3.55 3.15
CA LYS A 35 -4.97 2.18 3.61
C LYS A 35 -6.10 1.20 3.31
N THR A 36 -7.35 1.61 3.51
CA THR A 36 -8.52 0.71 3.43
C THR A 36 -9.52 1.15 2.39
N ASP A 37 -9.58 2.44 2.09
CA ASP A 37 -10.64 3.01 1.27
C ASP A 37 -10.11 3.51 -0.07
N VAL A 38 -10.82 3.12 -1.13
CA VAL A 38 -10.55 3.55 -2.50
C VAL A 38 -11.51 4.67 -2.84
N VAL A 39 -10.98 5.90 -2.92
CA VAL A 39 -11.78 7.12 -3.13
C VAL A 39 -11.90 7.53 -4.61
N PHE A 40 -11.42 6.71 -5.54
CA PHE A 40 -11.44 7.00 -6.97
C PHE A 40 -11.64 5.73 -7.82
N HIS A 41 -12.14 5.92 -9.04
CA HIS A 41 -12.30 4.90 -10.05
C HIS A 41 -11.08 4.89 -10.98
N PRO A 42 -10.22 3.86 -10.91
CA PRO A 42 -9.09 3.73 -11.83
C PRO A 42 -9.58 3.39 -13.25
N ARG A 43 -8.80 3.77 -14.28
CA ARG A 43 -9.13 3.40 -15.66
C ARG A 43 -8.87 1.91 -15.89
N GLY A 44 -9.89 1.18 -16.34
CA GLY A 44 -9.78 -0.22 -16.77
C GLY A 44 -9.91 -1.28 -15.66
N MET A 45 -10.29 -0.90 -14.43
CA MET A 45 -10.64 -1.84 -13.36
C MET A 45 -11.64 -1.21 -12.38
N THR A 46 -12.35 -2.01 -11.61
CA THR A 46 -13.24 -1.51 -10.55
C THR A 46 -12.46 -1.11 -9.29
N SER A 47 -13.06 -0.29 -8.43
CA SER A 47 -12.46 0.07 -7.13
C SER A 47 -12.20 -1.16 -6.24
N ALA A 48 -13.09 -2.16 -6.29
CA ALA A 48 -12.91 -3.43 -5.60
C ALA A 48 -11.70 -4.20 -6.13
N GLN A 49 -11.55 -4.30 -7.46
CA GLN A 49 -10.39 -4.96 -8.08
C GLN A 49 -9.07 -4.26 -7.73
N LEU A 50 -9.06 -2.92 -7.66
CA LEU A 50 -7.90 -2.17 -7.21
C LEU A 50 -7.54 -2.50 -5.75
N TYR A 51 -8.54 -2.55 -4.88
CA TYR A 51 -8.33 -2.85 -3.47
C TYR A 51 -7.80 -4.28 -3.27
N GLU A 52 -8.40 -5.26 -3.93
CA GLU A 52 -7.93 -6.65 -3.92
C GLU A 52 -6.49 -6.77 -4.43
N GLY A 53 -6.17 -6.13 -5.56
CA GLY A 53 -4.82 -6.09 -6.10
C GLY A 53 -3.81 -5.44 -5.15
N TYR A 54 -4.22 -4.39 -4.44
CA TYR A 54 -3.41 -3.76 -3.41
C TYR A 54 -3.16 -4.67 -2.19
N LEU A 55 -4.17 -5.40 -1.74
CA LEU A 55 -4.03 -6.38 -0.66
C LEU A 55 -3.07 -7.50 -1.06
N ASP A 56 -3.20 -8.03 -2.27
CA ASP A 56 -2.32 -9.06 -2.81
C ASP A 56 -0.89 -8.56 -2.97
N PHE A 57 -0.72 -7.35 -3.50
CA PHE A 57 0.59 -6.69 -3.58
C PHE A 57 1.19 -6.55 -2.18
N ARG A 58 0.43 -6.07 -1.19
CA ARG A 58 0.92 -5.94 0.19
C ARG A 58 1.34 -7.28 0.77
N ARG A 59 0.53 -8.32 0.62
CA ARG A 59 0.87 -9.69 1.07
C ARG A 59 2.19 -10.15 0.46
N ARG A 60 2.40 -9.95 -0.85
CA ARG A 60 3.64 -10.34 -1.55
C ARG A 60 4.82 -9.43 -1.21
N PHE A 61 4.62 -8.13 -1.06
CA PHE A 61 5.67 -7.16 -0.72
C PHE A 61 6.22 -7.37 0.69
N TYR A 62 5.33 -7.69 1.64
CA TYR A 62 5.69 -8.07 3.01
C TYR A 62 5.97 -9.56 3.17
N SER A 63 5.88 -10.36 2.10
CA SER A 63 6.32 -11.75 2.14
C SER A 63 7.84 -11.86 2.27
N LEU A 64 8.28 -12.83 3.08
CA LEU A 64 9.67 -13.14 3.41
C LEU A 64 10.68 -13.08 2.23
N PRO A 65 10.39 -13.61 1.02
CA PRO A 65 11.40 -13.72 -0.05
C PRO A 65 11.92 -12.36 -0.56
N SER A 66 11.03 -11.37 -0.69
CA SER A 66 11.33 -10.03 -1.21
C SER A 66 12.20 -9.22 -0.24
N PHE A 67 11.99 -9.43 1.06
CA PHE A 67 12.80 -8.80 2.12
C PHE A 67 14.15 -9.51 2.30
N ILE A 68 14.18 -10.85 2.30
CA ILE A 68 15.43 -11.64 2.39
C ILE A 68 16.37 -11.29 1.23
N ARG A 69 15.85 -11.10 0.00
CA ARG A 69 16.66 -10.67 -1.14
C ARG A 69 17.27 -9.27 -0.95
N ARG A 70 16.53 -8.32 -0.34
CA ARG A 70 17.04 -6.98 -0.01
C ARG A 70 18.06 -7.00 1.12
N MET A 71 17.84 -7.84 2.13
CA MET A 71 18.79 -8.09 3.24
C MET A 71 20.11 -8.67 2.74
N ARG A 72 20.09 -9.57 1.75
CA ARG A 72 21.30 -10.20 1.20
C ARG A 72 22.27 -9.19 0.55
N VAL A 73 21.77 -8.02 0.16
CA VAL A 73 22.55 -6.93 -0.43
C VAL A 73 23.01 -5.91 0.63
N SER A 74 22.27 -5.79 1.73
CA SER A 74 22.58 -4.89 2.86
C SER A 74 23.53 -5.56 3.86
N ARG A 75 24.82 -5.20 3.87
CA ARG A 75 25.83 -5.75 4.81
C ARG A 75 25.84 -5.08 6.20
N THR A 76 24.85 -4.26 6.54
CA THR A 76 24.78 -3.52 7.81
C THR A 76 23.82 -4.19 8.80
N HIS A 77 24.31 -4.49 10.01
CA HIS A 77 23.60 -5.05 11.18
C HIS A 77 22.69 -6.28 10.94
N PRO A 78 23.26 -7.45 10.57
CA PRO A 78 22.52 -8.66 10.21
C PRO A 78 21.65 -9.24 11.34
N VAL A 79 22.13 -9.22 12.59
CA VAL A 79 21.40 -9.80 13.74
C VAL A 79 20.18 -8.96 14.13
N TYR A 80 20.33 -7.64 14.21
CA TYR A 80 19.24 -6.71 14.51
C TYR A 80 18.12 -6.83 13.45
N ASN A 81 18.48 -6.86 12.17
CA ASN A 81 17.51 -7.00 11.10
C ASN A 81 16.83 -8.38 11.10
N PHE A 82 17.53 -9.44 11.51
CA PHE A 82 16.96 -10.78 11.63
C PHE A 82 15.88 -10.86 12.72
N VAL A 83 16.15 -10.31 13.91
CA VAL A 83 15.17 -10.29 15.03
C VAL A 83 13.92 -9.48 14.68
N MET A 84 14.09 -8.29 14.10
CA MET A 84 12.96 -7.48 13.64
C MET A 84 12.13 -8.21 12.57
N ASN A 85 12.77 -9.01 11.71
CA ASN A 85 12.08 -9.75 10.67
C ASN A 85 11.29 -10.95 11.20
N LEU A 86 11.83 -11.67 12.18
CA LEU A 86 11.11 -12.76 12.84
C LEU A 86 9.80 -12.24 13.49
N GLY A 87 9.86 -11.08 14.14
CA GLY A 87 8.67 -10.44 14.72
C GLY A 87 7.60 -10.09 13.67
N LEU A 88 8.00 -9.51 12.54
CA LEU A 88 7.08 -9.22 11.42
C LEU A 88 6.49 -10.49 10.80
N CYS A 89 7.29 -11.53 10.65
CA CYS A 89 6.84 -12.79 10.07
C CYS A 89 5.83 -13.51 10.96
N LEU A 90 6.04 -13.49 12.28
CA LEU A 90 5.09 -14.01 13.26
C LEU A 90 3.79 -13.20 13.30
N ALA A 91 3.88 -11.87 13.19
CA ALA A 91 2.70 -11.00 13.16
C ALA A 91 1.82 -11.23 11.91
N ILE A 92 2.44 -11.42 10.74
CA ILE A 92 1.71 -11.72 9.49
C ILE A 92 1.06 -13.10 9.54
N LYS A 93 1.66 -14.07 10.25
CA LYS A 93 1.13 -15.45 10.37
C LYS A 93 -0.02 -15.58 11.39
N GLN A 94 -0.26 -14.56 12.21
CA GLN A 94 -1.36 -14.51 13.18
C GLN A 94 -2.59 -13.73 12.68
N SER A 95 -2.57 -13.17 11.46
CA SER A 95 -3.68 -12.42 10.86
C SER A 95 -4.42 -13.20 9.77
#